data_AF-A0A951VFC8-F1
#
_entry.id   AF-A0A951VFC8-F1
#
_cell.length_a   1.000
_cell.length_b   1.000
_cell.length_c   1.000
_cell.angle_alpha   90.00
_cell.angle_beta   90.00
_cell.angle_gamma   90.00
#
_symmetry.space_group_name_H-M   'P 1'
#
loop_
_entity.id
_entity.type
_entity.pdbx_description
1 polymer ?
#
loop_
_entity_poly.entity_id
_entity_poly.type
_entity_poly.pdbx_seq_one_letter_code
_entity_poly.pdbx_strand_id
1 'polypeptide(L)'
;MQKYAVNQQLIETLLAWVNSGEIAIPEIQRPFVWDSSKVRDLMDSLYQGYPVGYVIAWRNPNVRLKDGSLSEGKKILIDGQQRVTALTAAILGQDVINKTYERVKIKISFHPIDEKFEVQNPAILKDKTWLADISQAINGDLFEVADHYFELNPDVDKKQVRNAFSNLMNIPKKQIGIIELAPDLDIETVTEIFIRINSKGVVLSQADFAMSKIASNIEYNGDELRKAIDYFCHLCIAPDFYKHIVDNDKEFTKTDYFQKLQWLKTENDDLYDPDYNDLIRVAFTSQ
;
A
#
# COMPACT_ATOMS: atom_id res chain seq x y z
N MET A 1 25.45 9.90 -17.65
CA MET A 1 25.70 9.37 -16.29
C MET A 1 24.45 8.60 -15.86
N GLN A 2 24.58 7.50 -15.12
CA GLN A 2 23.43 6.68 -14.71
C GLN A 2 22.59 7.45 -13.67
N LYS A 3 21.26 7.55 -13.88
CA LYS A 3 20.32 8.33 -13.06
C LYS A 3 19.72 7.55 -11.88
N TYR A 4 20.22 6.35 -11.59
CA TYR A 4 19.69 5.47 -10.55
C TYR A 4 20.76 4.51 -10.02
N ALA A 5 20.55 3.98 -8.81
CA ALA A 5 21.29 2.87 -8.23
C ALA A 5 20.35 1.69 -7.96
N VAL A 6 20.87 0.47 -8.01
CA VAL A 6 20.11 -0.75 -7.68
C VAL A 6 20.71 -1.36 -6.43
N ASN A 7 19.91 -1.43 -5.38
CA ASN A 7 20.27 -1.94 -4.08
C ASN A 7 19.38 -3.15 -3.73
N GLN A 8 19.80 -3.95 -2.76
CA GLN A 8 18.98 -4.99 -2.15
C GLN A 8 18.80 -4.66 -0.68
N GLN A 9 17.58 -4.82 -0.17
CA GLN A 9 17.25 -4.61 1.24
C GLN A 9 16.40 -5.75 1.74
N LEU A 10 16.45 -6.03 3.05
CA LEU A 10 15.55 -6.99 3.66
C LEU A 10 14.12 -6.42 3.64
N ILE A 11 13.13 -7.29 3.47
CA ILE A 11 11.71 -6.88 3.50
C ILE A 11 11.38 -6.23 4.84
N GLU A 12 11.86 -6.78 5.96
CA GLU A 12 11.67 -6.19 7.28
C GLU A 12 12.23 -4.77 7.39
N THR A 13 13.37 -4.48 6.74
CA THR A 13 13.96 -3.14 6.70
C THR A 13 13.09 -2.18 5.88
N LEU A 14 12.60 -2.62 4.72
CA LEU A 14 11.68 -1.84 3.89
C LEU A 14 10.38 -1.53 4.65
N LEU A 15 9.81 -2.52 5.32
CA LEU A 15 8.61 -2.37 6.13
C LEU A 15 8.83 -1.43 7.32
N ALA A 16 9.99 -1.50 7.97
CA ALA A 16 10.36 -0.58 9.04
C ALA A 16 10.43 0.86 8.54
N TRP A 17 11.01 1.11 7.36
CA TRP A 17 11.06 2.45 6.74
C TRP A 17 9.69 3.01 6.37
N VAL A 18 8.77 2.15 5.94
CA VAL A 18 7.39 2.54 5.67
C VAL A 18 6.66 2.89 6.97
N ASN A 19 6.82 2.05 8.00
CA ASN A 19 6.15 2.22 9.28
C ASN A 19 6.71 3.42 10.07
N SER A 20 7.99 3.76 9.92
CA SER A 20 8.60 4.95 10.53
C SER A 20 8.31 6.24 9.75
N GLY A 21 7.74 6.14 8.54
CA GLY A 21 7.54 7.28 7.65
C GLY A 21 8.80 7.78 6.95
N GLU A 22 9.91 7.04 7.01
CA GLU A 22 11.14 7.34 6.23
C GLU A 22 10.88 7.23 4.72
N ILE A 23 10.13 6.19 4.32
CA ILE A 23 9.57 6.07 2.98
C ILE A 23 8.11 6.48 3.03
N ALA A 24 7.83 7.65 2.47
CA ALA A 24 6.47 8.08 2.20
C ALA A 24 5.92 7.29 1.01
N ILE A 25 4.76 6.68 1.19
CA ILE A 25 3.96 6.14 0.09
C ILE A 25 3.00 7.26 -0.31
N PRO A 26 3.20 7.92 -1.47
CA PRO A 26 2.39 9.08 -1.92
C PRO A 26 0.89 8.81 -1.92
N GLU A 27 0.56 7.54 -2.10
CA GLU A 27 -0.77 7.01 -2.33
C GLU A 27 -1.39 6.37 -1.09
N ILE A 28 -1.03 6.78 0.14
CA ILE A 28 -1.76 6.37 1.35
C ILE A 28 -3.30 6.66 1.27
N GLN A 29 -3.75 7.38 0.24
CA GLN A 29 -5.16 7.58 -0.09
C GLN A 29 -5.63 7.00 -1.44
N ARG A 30 -4.78 6.34 -2.24
CA ARG A 30 -5.31 5.49 -3.32
C ARG A 30 -5.67 4.14 -2.74
N PRO A 31 -6.85 3.63 -3.10
CA PRO A 31 -7.27 2.35 -2.63
C PRO A 31 -6.32 1.23 -3.07
N PHE A 32 -6.11 0.27 -2.17
CA PHE A 32 -5.51 -1.01 -2.48
C PHE A 32 -6.39 -1.76 -3.47
N VAL A 33 -5.83 -2.09 -4.64
CA VAL A 33 -6.56 -2.71 -5.76
C VAL A 33 -6.22 -4.18 -5.98
N TRP A 34 -5.19 -4.70 -5.32
CA TRP A 34 -4.92 -6.13 -5.35
C TRP A 34 -5.98 -6.89 -4.57
N ASP A 35 -6.47 -7.99 -5.13
CA ASP A 35 -7.26 -8.95 -4.37
C ASP A 35 -6.38 -9.76 -3.40
N SER A 36 -7.01 -10.41 -2.43
CA SER A 36 -6.31 -11.24 -1.44
C SER A 36 -5.54 -12.40 -2.07
N SER A 37 -5.99 -12.90 -3.23
CA SER A 37 -5.30 -13.99 -3.94
C SER A 37 -3.94 -13.55 -4.46
N LYS A 38 -3.83 -12.33 -5.00
CA LYS A 38 -2.56 -11.76 -5.44
C LYS A 38 -1.60 -11.50 -4.28
N VAL A 39 -2.13 -11.16 -3.09
CA VAL A 39 -1.33 -11.09 -1.86
C VAL A 39 -0.83 -12.47 -1.45
N ARG A 40 -1.67 -13.50 -1.53
CA ARG A 40 -1.30 -14.90 -1.31
C ARG A 40 -0.18 -15.33 -2.27
N ASP A 41 -0.29 -15.04 -3.56
CA ASP A 41 0.71 -15.41 -4.57
C ASP A 41 2.06 -14.71 -4.33
N LEU A 42 2.03 -13.48 -3.82
CA LEU A 42 3.24 -12.77 -3.39
C LEU A 42 3.92 -13.48 -2.20
N MET A 43 3.15 -13.91 -1.19
CA MET A 43 3.68 -14.65 -0.04
C MET A 43 4.28 -15.98 -0.46
N ASP A 44 3.59 -16.71 -1.33
CA ASP A 44 4.08 -17.96 -1.91
C ASP A 44 5.39 -17.76 -2.67
N SER A 45 5.45 -16.72 -3.53
CA SER A 45 6.67 -16.38 -4.26
C SER A 45 7.86 -16.11 -3.34
N LEU A 46 7.64 -15.39 -2.23
CA LEU A 46 8.70 -15.12 -1.24
C LEU A 46 9.13 -16.37 -0.48
N TYR A 47 8.18 -17.23 -0.14
CA TYR A 47 8.43 -18.49 0.55
C TYR A 47 9.28 -19.42 -0.32
N GLN A 48 8.92 -19.58 -1.60
CA GLN A 48 9.64 -20.38 -2.59
C GLN A 48 10.97 -19.76 -3.03
N GLY A 49 11.25 -18.50 -2.67
CA GLY A 49 12.46 -17.79 -3.06
C GLY A 49 12.46 -17.30 -4.51
N TYR A 50 11.28 -17.12 -5.10
CA TYR A 50 11.11 -16.55 -6.43
C TYR A 50 11.31 -15.03 -6.42
N PRO A 51 11.82 -14.45 -7.53
CA PRO A 51 11.99 -13.02 -7.62
C PRO A 51 10.62 -12.32 -7.62
N VAL A 52 10.42 -11.40 -6.68
CA VAL A 52 9.18 -10.61 -6.57
C VAL A 52 9.29 -9.23 -7.23
N GLY A 53 10.33 -8.99 -8.03
CA GLY A 53 10.58 -7.73 -8.73
C GLY A 53 11.24 -6.66 -7.86
N TYR A 54 11.14 -5.41 -8.32
CA TYR A 54 11.76 -4.24 -7.68
C TYR A 54 10.71 -3.28 -7.16
N VAL A 55 11.07 -2.50 -6.15
CA VAL A 55 10.39 -1.26 -5.78
C VAL A 55 11.26 -0.08 -6.20
N ILE A 56 10.64 1.05 -6.54
CA ILE A 56 11.38 2.24 -6.99
C ILE A 56 11.14 3.34 -5.97
N ALA A 57 12.22 3.90 -5.43
CA ALA A 57 12.18 5.01 -4.51
C ALA A 57 12.96 6.20 -5.07
N TRP A 58 12.51 7.40 -4.77
CA TRP A 58 13.22 8.63 -5.05
C TRP A 58 13.38 9.44 -3.77
N ARG A 59 14.57 9.97 -3.52
CA ARG A 59 14.82 10.86 -2.39
C ARG A 59 14.70 12.30 -2.87
N ASN A 60 13.79 13.06 -2.28
CA ASN A 60 13.69 14.50 -2.56
C ASN A 60 15.03 15.17 -2.17
N PRO A 61 15.57 16.13 -2.93
CA PRO A 61 16.74 16.88 -2.50
C PRO A 61 16.54 17.54 -1.12
N ASN A 62 17.62 17.64 -0.34
CA ASN A 62 17.58 18.23 1.00
C ASN A 62 17.08 19.68 0.93
N VAL A 63 16.00 19.98 1.63
CA VAL A 63 15.46 21.34 1.74
C VAL A 63 16.13 22.01 2.93
N ARG A 64 16.67 23.21 2.71
CA ARG A 64 17.24 24.04 3.78
C ARG A 64 16.10 24.65 4.58
N LEU A 65 15.99 24.27 5.84
CA LEU A 65 14.96 24.75 6.76
C LEU A 65 15.27 26.19 7.20
N LYS A 66 14.23 26.90 7.68
CA LYS A 66 14.33 28.32 8.10
C LYS A 66 15.31 28.55 9.27
N ASP A 67 15.65 27.48 10.00
CA ASP A 67 16.63 27.47 11.09
C ASP A 67 18.08 27.19 10.62
N GLY A 68 18.30 27.02 9.31
CA GLY A 68 19.61 26.75 8.72
C GLY A 68 20.00 25.26 8.69
N SER A 69 19.20 24.38 9.28
CA SER A 69 19.39 22.92 9.19
C SER A 69 18.98 22.37 7.82
N LEU A 70 19.58 21.26 7.41
CA LEU A 70 19.16 20.53 6.21
C LEU A 70 18.14 19.47 6.65
N SER A 71 16.91 19.53 6.13
CA SER A 71 16.01 18.39 6.24
C SER A 71 16.59 17.27 5.39
N GLU A 72 16.83 16.10 5.97
CA GLU A 72 17.03 14.90 5.16
C GLU A 72 15.79 14.73 4.29
N GLY A 73 15.98 14.71 2.98
CA GLY A 73 14.87 14.53 2.06
C GLY A 73 14.14 13.23 2.32
N LYS A 74 12.81 13.29 2.44
CA LYS A 74 11.97 12.09 2.58
C LYS A 74 12.14 11.22 1.32
N LYS A 75 12.29 9.91 1.52
CA LYS A 75 12.20 8.95 0.42
C LYS A 75 10.74 8.80 0.04
N ILE A 76 10.46 8.78 -1.26
CA ILE A 76 9.13 8.67 -1.82
C ILE A 76 9.09 7.39 -2.64
N LEU A 77 8.14 6.51 -2.34
CA LEU A 77 7.92 5.31 -3.13
C LEU A 77 7.22 5.69 -4.45
N ILE A 78 7.93 5.52 -5.54
CA ILE A 78 7.46 5.85 -6.89
C ILE A 78 6.72 4.65 -7.49
N ASP A 79 7.28 3.46 -7.39
CA ASP A 79 6.69 2.22 -7.93
C ASP A 79 6.76 1.05 -6.95
N GLY A 80 5.87 0.08 -7.11
CA GLY A 80 5.76 -1.09 -6.24
C GLY A 80 4.89 -0.86 -5.00
N GLN A 81 4.10 0.21 -4.98
CA GLN A 81 3.24 0.58 -3.85
C GLN A 81 2.30 -0.54 -3.43
N GLN A 82 1.52 -1.11 -4.36
CA GLN A 82 0.61 -2.22 -4.06
C GLN A 82 1.36 -3.43 -3.47
N ARG A 83 2.59 -3.67 -3.89
CA ARG A 83 3.41 -4.75 -3.32
C ARG A 83 3.82 -4.43 -1.88
N VAL A 84 4.29 -3.22 -1.62
CA VAL A 84 4.67 -2.78 -0.26
C VAL A 84 3.46 -2.79 0.67
N THR A 85 2.30 -2.33 0.20
CA THR A 85 1.04 -2.40 0.96
C THR A 85 0.61 -3.85 1.21
N ALA A 86 0.74 -4.74 0.23
CA ALA A 86 0.46 -6.17 0.40
C ALA A 86 1.39 -6.83 1.46
N LEU A 87 2.69 -6.50 1.43
CA LEU A 87 3.64 -6.95 2.45
C LEU A 87 3.25 -6.44 3.84
N THR A 88 2.93 -5.15 3.93
CA THR A 88 2.50 -4.51 5.18
C THR A 88 1.24 -5.19 5.74
N ALA A 89 0.25 -5.48 4.89
CA ALA A 89 -0.98 -6.14 5.28
C ALA A 89 -0.76 -7.58 5.75
N ALA A 90 -0.06 -8.39 4.95
CA ALA A 90 0.10 -9.83 5.22
C ALA A 90 1.14 -10.12 6.31
N ILE A 91 2.23 -9.35 6.37
CA ILE A 91 3.33 -9.58 7.32
C ILE A 91 3.05 -8.88 8.64
N LEU A 92 2.69 -7.59 8.63
CA LEU A 92 2.45 -6.82 9.87
C LEU A 92 1.00 -6.93 10.36
N GLY A 93 0.08 -7.50 9.58
CA GLY A 93 -1.33 -7.64 9.95
C GLY A 93 -2.09 -6.30 9.97
N GLN A 94 -1.57 -5.28 9.28
CA GLN A 94 -2.19 -3.96 9.20
C GLN A 94 -3.39 -3.95 8.26
N ASP A 95 -4.38 -3.13 8.58
CA ASP A 95 -5.53 -2.93 7.71
C ASP A 95 -5.15 -2.13 6.47
N VAL A 96 -5.83 -2.40 5.36
CA VAL A 96 -5.69 -1.65 4.10
C VAL A 96 -7.02 -1.01 3.73
N ILE A 97 -6.97 0.10 3.01
CA ILE A 97 -8.15 0.75 2.46
C ILE A 97 -8.34 0.19 1.04
N ASN A 98 -9.45 -0.50 0.76
CA ASN A 98 -9.73 -1.08 -0.55
C ASN A 98 -10.34 -0.04 -1.51
N LYS A 99 -10.65 -0.44 -2.76
CA LYS A 99 -11.29 0.40 -3.80
C LYS A 99 -12.64 1.04 -3.45
N THR A 100 -13.32 0.52 -2.43
CA THR A 100 -14.57 1.09 -1.89
C THR A 100 -14.31 1.99 -0.67
N TYR A 101 -13.05 2.32 -0.39
CA TYR A 101 -12.59 3.07 0.79
C TYR A 101 -12.96 2.42 2.12
N GLU A 102 -13.16 1.10 2.11
CA GLU A 102 -13.42 0.33 3.32
C GLU A 102 -12.11 -0.16 3.91
N ARG A 103 -12.02 -0.09 5.23
CA ARG A 103 -10.91 -0.65 5.98
C ARG A 103 -11.07 -2.17 6.06
N VAL A 104 -10.23 -2.89 5.33
CA VAL A 104 -10.27 -4.36 5.25
C VAL A 104 -8.98 -4.96 5.78
N LYS A 105 -9.10 -6.13 6.40
CA LYS A 105 -7.96 -6.92 6.86
C LYS A 105 -7.74 -8.09 5.91
N ILE A 106 -6.55 -8.15 5.31
CA ILE A 106 -6.16 -9.26 4.44
C ILE A 106 -5.46 -10.31 5.30
N LYS A 107 -6.07 -11.50 5.40
CA LYS A 107 -5.53 -12.62 6.17
C LYS A 107 -5.14 -13.74 5.25
N ILE A 108 -3.86 -14.08 5.27
CA ILE A 108 -3.31 -15.21 4.52
C ILE A 108 -3.06 -16.34 5.51
N SER A 109 -3.56 -17.52 5.18
CA SER A 109 -3.38 -18.75 5.93
C SER A 109 -2.25 -19.58 5.33
N PHE A 110 -1.59 -20.39 6.16
CA PHE A 110 -0.48 -21.26 5.75
C PHE A 110 -0.69 -22.68 6.24
N HIS A 111 -0.49 -23.67 5.37
CA HIS A 111 -0.57 -25.08 5.71
C HIS A 111 0.84 -25.66 5.87
N PRO A 112 1.31 -25.95 7.11
CA PRO A 112 2.72 -26.29 7.34
C PRO A 112 3.16 -27.65 6.81
N ILE A 113 2.23 -28.57 6.53
CA ILE A 113 2.56 -29.91 6.01
C ILE A 113 2.74 -29.84 4.48
N ASP A 114 1.71 -29.35 3.78
CA ASP A 114 1.74 -29.09 2.34
C ASP A 114 2.59 -27.88 1.91
N GLU A 115 3.01 -27.02 2.83
CA GLU A 115 3.71 -25.75 2.58
C GLU A 115 2.98 -24.84 1.58
N LYS A 116 1.65 -24.68 1.75
CA LYS A 116 0.78 -23.90 0.86
C LYS A 116 0.19 -22.67 1.53
N PHE A 117 -0.01 -21.62 0.75
CA PHE A 117 -0.73 -20.42 1.17
C PHE A 117 -2.13 -20.35 0.57
N GLU A 118 -3.09 -19.92 1.37
CA GLU A 118 -4.46 -19.66 0.93
C GLU A 118 -5.02 -18.39 1.55
N VAL A 119 -6.01 -17.79 0.89
CA VAL A 119 -6.78 -16.69 1.50
C VAL A 119 -7.69 -17.29 2.57
N GLN A 120 -7.68 -16.71 3.77
CA GLN A 120 -8.49 -17.20 4.88
C GLN A 120 -9.97 -17.27 4.49
N ASN A 121 -10.60 -18.40 4.80
CA ASN A 121 -12.03 -18.61 4.58
C ASN A 121 -12.65 -19.47 5.71
N PRO A 122 -13.98 -19.58 5.81
CA PRO A 122 -14.64 -20.33 6.88
C PRO A 122 -14.30 -21.82 6.95
N ALA A 123 -13.88 -22.44 5.84
CA ALA A 123 -13.45 -23.84 5.84
C ALA A 123 -12.06 -23.98 6.46
N ILE A 124 -11.12 -23.12 6.07
CA ILE A 124 -9.77 -23.05 6.63
C ILE A 124 -9.80 -22.77 8.14
N LEU A 125 -10.69 -21.89 8.60
CA LEU A 125 -10.82 -21.60 10.05
C LEU A 125 -11.30 -22.79 10.88
N LYS A 126 -11.95 -23.78 10.26
CA LYS A 126 -12.39 -25.01 10.94
C LYS A 126 -11.34 -26.13 10.84
N ASP A 127 -10.42 -26.01 9.90
CA ASP A 127 -9.37 -26.99 9.64
C ASP A 127 -8.12 -26.67 10.46
N LYS A 128 -7.83 -27.50 11.45
CA LYS A 128 -6.76 -27.29 12.42
C LYS A 128 -5.36 -27.55 11.85
N THR A 129 -5.26 -28.09 10.63
CA THR A 129 -3.98 -28.25 9.92
C THR A 129 -3.50 -26.93 9.30
N TRP A 130 -4.34 -25.90 9.29
CA TRP A 130 -3.97 -24.57 8.82
C TRP A 130 -3.61 -23.64 9.97
N LEU A 131 -2.52 -22.90 9.78
CA LEU A 131 -2.30 -21.65 10.48
C LEU A 131 -3.21 -20.59 9.86
N ALA A 132 -4.19 -20.10 10.62
CA ALA A 132 -5.23 -19.22 10.10
C ALA A 132 -4.71 -17.86 9.59
N ASP A 133 -3.66 -17.31 10.21
CA ASP A 133 -3.14 -15.99 9.89
C ASP A 133 -1.61 -15.94 10.08
N ILE A 134 -0.87 -15.80 8.98
CA ILE A 134 0.59 -15.79 9.01
C ILE A 134 1.16 -14.60 9.78
N SER A 135 0.43 -13.48 9.88
CA SER A 135 0.93 -12.31 10.61
C SER A 135 1.07 -12.59 12.11
N GLN A 136 0.23 -13.49 12.64
CA GLN A 136 0.30 -13.90 14.05
C GLN A 136 1.52 -14.77 14.32
N ALA A 137 1.89 -15.63 13.36
CA ALA A 137 3.13 -16.40 13.48
C ALA A 137 4.36 -15.52 13.31
N ILE A 138 4.38 -14.66 12.28
CA ILE A 138 5.56 -13.84 11.97
C ILE A 138 5.89 -12.83 13.07
N ASN A 139 4.87 -12.25 13.71
CA ASN A 139 5.08 -11.26 14.77
C ASN A 139 4.94 -11.84 16.20
N GLY A 140 4.62 -13.13 16.32
CA GLY A 140 4.42 -13.82 17.59
C GLY A 140 5.62 -14.66 18.03
N ASP A 141 5.43 -15.44 19.09
CA ASP A 141 6.42 -16.43 19.51
C ASP A 141 6.27 -17.72 18.69
N LEU A 142 7.29 -18.03 17.91
CA LEU A 142 7.38 -19.22 17.08
C LEU A 142 7.18 -20.52 17.89
N PHE A 143 7.71 -20.57 19.11
CA PHE A 143 7.61 -21.76 19.95
C PHE A 143 6.18 -21.97 20.42
N GLU A 144 5.50 -20.91 20.88
CA GLU A 144 4.10 -20.99 21.29
C GLU A 144 3.19 -21.39 20.13
N VAL A 145 3.41 -20.81 18.94
CA VAL A 145 2.65 -21.16 17.72
C VAL A 145 2.87 -22.61 17.33
N ALA A 146 4.12 -23.08 17.37
CA ALA A 146 4.45 -24.46 17.01
C ALA A 146 3.89 -25.45 18.03
N ASP A 147 4.02 -25.18 19.32
CA ASP A 147 3.53 -26.06 20.38
C ASP A 147 2.00 -26.17 20.32
N HIS A 148 1.29 -25.05 20.15
CA HIS A 148 -0.16 -25.06 19.96
C HIS A 148 -0.57 -25.86 18.71
N TYR A 149 0.15 -25.72 17.60
CA TYR A 149 -0.11 -26.50 16.39
C TYR A 149 0.08 -28.01 16.62
N PHE A 150 1.09 -28.42 17.40
CA PHE A 150 1.34 -29.83 17.72
C PHE A 150 0.32 -30.43 18.69
N GLU A 151 -0.25 -29.64 19.59
CA GLU A 151 -1.35 -30.09 20.45
C GLU A 151 -2.61 -30.45 19.64
N LEU A 152 -2.89 -29.65 18.61
CA LEU A 152 -4.05 -29.87 17.73
C LEU A 152 -3.81 -30.97 16.69
N ASN A 153 -2.55 -31.22 16.33
CA ASN A 153 -2.16 -32.16 15.28
C ASN A 153 -1.04 -33.10 15.79
N PRO A 154 -1.35 -34.08 16.66
CA PRO A 154 -0.35 -34.89 17.35
C PRO A 154 0.43 -35.86 16.43
N ASP A 155 -0.18 -36.28 15.31
CA ASP A 155 0.36 -37.31 14.41
C ASP A 155 1.29 -36.76 13.31
N VAL A 156 1.54 -35.44 13.29
CA VAL A 156 2.35 -34.80 12.23
C VAL A 156 3.84 -34.97 12.47
N ASP A 157 4.63 -34.93 11.38
CA ASP A 157 6.08 -34.83 11.50
C ASP A 157 6.48 -33.46 12.07
N LYS A 158 6.80 -33.44 13.36
CA LYS A 158 7.23 -32.23 14.08
C LYS A 158 8.46 -31.58 13.46
N LYS A 159 9.36 -32.35 12.84
CA LYS A 159 10.57 -31.80 12.21
C LYS A 159 10.21 -31.07 10.93
N GLN A 160 9.36 -31.67 10.10
CA GLN A 160 8.86 -31.03 8.87
C GLN A 160 8.15 -29.71 9.19
N VAL A 161 7.20 -29.72 10.13
CA VAL A 161 6.42 -28.54 10.50
C VAL A 161 7.30 -27.44 11.09
N ARG A 162 8.28 -27.78 11.95
CA ARG A 162 9.25 -26.78 12.46
C ARG A 162 10.06 -26.14 11.35
N ASN A 163 10.48 -26.90 10.34
CA ASN A 163 11.18 -26.36 9.19
C ASN A 163 10.27 -25.42 8.37
N ALA A 164 9.03 -25.82 8.13
CA ALA A 164 8.05 -25.00 7.42
C ALA A 164 7.79 -23.67 8.15
N PHE A 165 7.61 -23.69 9.47
CA PHE A 165 7.47 -22.46 10.25
C PHE A 165 8.75 -21.63 10.24
N SER A 166 9.94 -22.23 10.36
CA SER A 166 11.21 -21.50 10.23
C SER A 166 11.33 -20.79 8.87
N ASN A 167 10.93 -21.47 7.79
CA ASN A 167 10.90 -20.87 6.44
C ASN A 167 9.90 -19.71 6.35
N LEU A 168 8.70 -19.86 6.94
CA LEU A 168 7.70 -18.80 7.03
C LEU A 168 8.26 -17.56 7.77
N MET A 169 8.93 -17.77 8.91
CA MET A 169 9.57 -16.69 9.69
C MET A 169 10.73 -16.01 8.97
N ASN A 170 11.27 -16.64 7.92
CA ASN A 170 12.34 -16.07 7.11
C ASN A 170 11.81 -15.22 5.95
N ILE A 171 10.49 -15.16 5.70
CA ILE A 171 9.92 -14.28 4.67
C ILE A 171 10.33 -12.81 4.85
N PRO A 172 10.21 -12.19 6.05
CA PRO A 172 10.64 -10.81 6.25
C PRO A 172 12.15 -10.60 6.04
N LYS A 173 12.95 -11.65 6.17
CA LYS A 173 14.41 -11.64 5.97
C LYS A 173 14.81 -11.89 4.51
N LYS A 174 13.85 -12.09 3.60
CA LYS A 174 14.15 -12.16 2.17
C LYS A 174 14.53 -10.78 1.66
N GLN A 175 15.37 -10.76 0.63
CA GLN A 175 15.79 -9.53 -0.03
C GLN A 175 14.79 -9.13 -1.11
N ILE A 176 14.51 -7.83 -1.17
CA ILE A 176 13.78 -7.19 -2.27
C ILE A 176 14.70 -6.16 -2.93
N GLY A 177 14.63 -6.07 -4.25
CA GLY A 177 15.39 -5.08 -5.01
C GLY A 177 14.78 -3.68 -4.85
N ILE A 178 15.60 -2.68 -4.55
CA ILE A 178 15.22 -1.28 -4.48
C ILE A 178 16.01 -0.52 -5.54
N ILE A 179 15.30 0.12 -6.47
CA ILE A 179 15.89 1.08 -7.41
C ILE A 179 15.76 2.46 -6.77
N GLU A 180 16.89 3.07 -6.45
CA GLU A 180 16.96 4.43 -5.92
C GLU A 180 17.28 5.40 -7.04
N LEU A 181 16.33 6.28 -7.36
CA LEU A 181 16.53 7.37 -8.31
C LEU A 181 17.47 8.42 -7.71
N ALA A 182 18.30 9.02 -8.56
CA ALA A 182 19.28 10.01 -8.11
C ALA A 182 18.58 11.22 -7.44
N PRO A 183 19.12 11.74 -6.34
CA PRO A 183 18.45 12.76 -5.52
C PRO A 183 18.44 14.15 -6.16
N ASP A 184 19.28 14.39 -7.17
CA ASP A 184 19.37 15.63 -7.93
C ASP A 184 18.37 15.68 -9.10
N LEU A 185 17.61 14.60 -9.34
CA LEU A 185 16.59 14.59 -10.37
C LEU A 185 15.43 15.52 -10.00
N ASP A 186 15.01 16.32 -10.98
CA ASP A 186 13.78 17.05 -10.89
C ASP A 186 12.56 16.11 -10.98
N ILE A 187 11.45 16.64 -10.50
CA ILE A 187 10.16 15.97 -10.44
C ILE A 187 9.66 15.53 -11.83
N GLU A 188 9.89 16.34 -12.86
CA GLU A 188 9.43 16.05 -14.22
C GLU A 188 10.13 14.81 -14.77
N THR A 189 11.44 14.71 -14.56
CA THR A 189 12.26 13.56 -14.93
C THR A 189 11.84 12.31 -14.16
N VAL A 190 11.59 12.42 -12.85
CA VAL A 190 11.12 11.28 -12.04
C VAL A 190 9.77 10.77 -12.55
N THR A 191 8.86 11.68 -12.88
CA THR A 191 7.55 11.36 -13.45
C THR A 191 7.69 10.68 -14.81
N GLU A 192 8.58 11.16 -15.67
CA GLU A 192 8.86 10.54 -16.97
C GLU A 192 9.45 9.14 -16.82
N ILE A 193 10.43 8.94 -15.92
CA ILE A 193 11.01 7.63 -15.60
C ILE A 193 9.90 6.67 -15.18
N PHE A 194 9.02 7.13 -14.32
CA PHE A 194 7.93 6.33 -13.82
C PHE A 194 6.91 5.95 -14.89
N ILE A 195 6.46 6.89 -15.73
CA ILE A 195 5.57 6.62 -16.87
C ILE A 195 6.20 5.59 -17.82
N ARG A 196 7.51 5.74 -18.10
CA ARG A 196 8.24 4.82 -18.97
C ARG A 196 8.32 3.40 -18.39
N ILE A 197 8.51 3.27 -17.08
CA ILE A 197 8.56 1.98 -16.39
C ILE A 197 7.17 1.33 -16.32
N ASN A 198 6.13 2.12 -16.07
CA ASN A 198 4.75 1.66 -16.02
C ASN A 198 4.04 1.61 -17.38
N SER A 199 4.78 1.71 -18.49
CA SER A 199 4.24 1.66 -19.86
C SER A 199 3.60 0.32 -20.29
N LYS A 200 3.56 -0.68 -19.40
CA LYS A 200 2.78 -1.93 -19.53
C LYS A 200 1.87 -2.22 -18.31
N GLY A 201 1.85 -1.32 -17.32
CA GLY A 201 0.97 -1.35 -16.14
C GLY A 201 -0.09 -0.26 -16.22
N VAL A 202 -0.89 -0.09 -15.16
CA VAL A 202 -1.82 1.05 -15.07
C VAL A 202 -0.99 2.33 -15.12
N VAL A 203 -1.20 3.13 -16.17
CA VAL A 203 -0.48 4.40 -16.40
C VAL A 203 -0.86 5.36 -15.29
N LEU A 204 0.10 5.75 -14.44
CA LEU A 204 -0.08 6.93 -13.63
C LEU A 204 0.10 8.17 -14.51
N SER A 205 -0.91 9.02 -14.45
CA SER A 205 -1.03 10.29 -15.15
C SER A 205 -0.22 11.41 -14.47
N GLN A 206 -0.03 12.55 -15.15
CA GLN A 206 0.53 13.75 -14.49
C GLN A 206 -0.34 14.23 -13.33
N ALA A 207 -1.65 13.99 -13.37
CA ALA A 207 -2.54 14.36 -12.29
C ALA A 207 -2.28 13.51 -11.04
N ASP A 208 -1.88 12.25 -11.20
CA ASP A 208 -1.49 11.40 -10.09
C ASP A 208 -0.28 11.94 -9.31
N PHE A 209 0.67 12.51 -10.03
CA PHE A 209 1.81 13.19 -9.42
C PHE A 209 1.39 14.51 -8.76
N ALA A 210 0.57 15.33 -9.43
CA ALA A 210 0.05 16.57 -8.87
C ALA A 210 -0.72 16.31 -7.56
N MET A 211 -1.50 15.24 -7.54
CA MET A 211 -2.22 14.77 -6.37
C MET A 211 -1.31 14.31 -5.23
N SER A 212 -0.21 13.63 -5.54
CA SER A 212 0.83 13.29 -4.56
C SER A 212 1.47 14.54 -3.93
N LYS A 213 1.72 15.57 -4.73
CA LYS A 213 2.27 16.85 -4.26
C LYS A 213 1.27 17.61 -3.39
N ILE A 214 0.00 17.64 -3.80
CA ILE A 214 -1.10 18.20 -3.02
C ILE A 214 -1.13 17.51 -1.65
N ALA A 215 -1.21 16.18 -1.60
CA ALA A 215 -1.24 15.43 -0.34
C ALA A 215 -0.03 15.66 0.57
N SER A 216 1.16 15.89 0.01
CA SER A 216 2.39 16.14 0.79
C SER A 216 2.48 17.55 1.40
N ASN A 217 1.58 18.47 1.03
CA ASN A 217 1.63 19.86 1.45
C ASN A 217 0.92 20.06 2.80
N ILE A 218 1.72 20.19 3.86
CA ILE A 218 1.22 20.37 5.24
C ILE A 218 0.80 21.83 5.50
N GLU A 219 1.31 22.80 4.73
CA GLU A 219 1.04 24.23 4.94
C GLU A 219 -0.41 24.61 4.60
N TYR A 220 -1.04 23.88 3.68
CA TYR A 220 -2.39 24.16 3.18
C TYR A 220 -3.37 22.98 3.34
N ASN A 221 -3.16 22.10 4.35
CA ASN A 221 -3.98 20.90 4.56
C ASN A 221 -4.17 20.07 3.29
N GLY A 222 -3.06 19.79 2.61
CA GLY A 222 -3.06 19.15 1.31
C GLY A 222 -3.64 17.73 1.31
N ASP A 223 -3.62 17.05 2.46
CA ASP A 223 -4.31 15.79 2.70
C ASP A 223 -5.84 15.93 2.66
N GLU A 224 -6.40 17.01 3.23
CA GLU A 224 -7.84 17.33 3.14
C GLU A 224 -8.24 17.71 1.71
N LEU A 225 -7.41 18.51 1.03
CA LEU A 225 -7.67 18.91 -0.36
C LEU A 225 -7.62 17.73 -1.33
N ARG A 226 -6.65 16.82 -1.16
CA ARG A 226 -6.59 15.56 -1.94
C ARG A 226 -7.88 14.76 -1.74
N LYS A 227 -8.30 14.55 -0.48
CA LYS A 227 -9.58 13.87 -0.16
C LYS A 227 -10.77 14.55 -0.81
N ALA A 228 -10.82 15.88 -0.79
CA ALA A 228 -11.92 16.64 -1.38
C ALA A 228 -12.07 16.38 -2.88
N ILE A 229 -10.97 16.36 -3.62
CA ILE A 229 -10.97 16.06 -5.06
C ILE A 229 -11.32 14.59 -5.31
N ASP A 230 -10.75 13.65 -4.55
CA ASP A 230 -11.04 12.22 -4.72
C ASP A 230 -12.54 11.93 -4.43
N TYR A 231 -13.09 12.45 -3.34
CA TYR A 231 -14.50 12.31 -3.01
C TYR A 231 -15.40 13.04 -3.99
N PHE A 232 -15.02 14.20 -4.51
CA PHE A 232 -15.77 14.88 -5.57
C PHE A 232 -15.91 13.97 -6.80
N CYS A 233 -14.80 13.47 -7.34
CA CYS A 233 -14.82 12.64 -8.54
C CYS A 233 -15.62 11.34 -8.32
N HIS A 234 -15.50 10.74 -7.13
CA HIS A 234 -16.26 9.53 -6.80
C HIS A 234 -17.75 9.81 -6.65
N LEU A 235 -18.13 10.93 -6.03
CA LEU A 235 -19.54 11.31 -5.82
C LEU A 235 -20.24 11.72 -7.12
N CYS A 236 -19.52 12.24 -8.13
CA CYS A 236 -20.10 12.48 -9.47
C CYS A 236 -20.60 11.16 -10.08
N ILE A 237 -19.83 10.08 -9.95
CA ILE A 237 -20.16 8.75 -10.51
C ILE A 237 -21.14 7.98 -9.62
N ALA A 238 -20.98 8.10 -8.30
CA ALA A 238 -21.73 7.34 -7.30
C ALA A 238 -22.28 8.26 -6.19
N PRO A 239 -23.36 9.01 -6.44
CA PRO A 239 -24.02 9.88 -5.47
C PRO A 239 -24.37 9.20 -4.13
N ASP A 240 -24.77 7.92 -4.19
CA ASP A 240 -25.11 7.12 -3.00
C ASP A 240 -23.92 6.93 -2.03
N PHE A 241 -22.69 7.05 -2.54
CA PHE A 241 -21.47 6.98 -1.73
C PHE A 241 -21.38 8.13 -0.70
N TYR A 242 -22.19 9.18 -0.85
CA TYR A 242 -22.28 10.26 0.13
C TYR A 242 -22.55 9.74 1.55
N LYS A 243 -23.44 8.75 1.70
CA LYS A 243 -23.73 8.14 3.01
C LYS A 243 -22.50 7.42 3.58
N HIS A 244 -21.75 6.73 2.71
CA HIS A 244 -20.54 6.02 3.11
C HIS A 244 -19.47 6.97 3.68
N ILE A 245 -19.30 8.17 3.08
CA ILE A 245 -18.38 9.20 3.59
C ILE A 245 -18.84 9.68 4.97
N VAL A 246 -20.15 9.93 5.15
CA VAL A 246 -20.72 10.35 6.44
C VAL A 246 -20.44 9.33 7.55
N ASP A 247 -20.58 8.05 7.23
CA ASP A 247 -20.46 6.98 8.22
C ASP A 247 -19.00 6.66 8.58
N ASN A 248 -18.09 6.74 7.59
CA ASN A 248 -16.72 6.23 7.71
C ASN A 248 -15.60 7.29 7.81
N ASP A 249 -15.80 8.52 7.30
CA ASP A 249 -14.79 9.61 7.35
C ASP A 249 -15.31 10.83 8.14
N LYS A 250 -15.53 10.62 9.44
CA LYS A 250 -16.08 11.64 10.35
C LYS A 250 -15.21 12.90 10.48
N GLU A 251 -13.91 12.81 10.19
CA GLU A 251 -13.02 13.96 10.20
C GLU A 251 -13.26 14.82 8.96
N PHE A 252 -13.28 14.20 7.77
CA PHE A 252 -13.54 14.92 6.52
C PHE A 252 -14.94 15.57 6.50
N THR A 253 -15.95 14.93 7.07
CA THR A 253 -17.33 15.47 7.11
C THR A 253 -17.47 16.81 7.84
N LYS A 254 -16.49 17.17 8.67
CA LYS A 254 -16.46 18.46 9.40
C LYS A 254 -15.82 19.59 8.59
N THR A 255 -15.20 19.28 7.46
CA THR A 255 -14.48 20.26 6.63
C THR A 255 -15.43 21.10 5.79
N ASP A 256 -14.98 22.31 5.40
CA ASP A 256 -15.70 23.17 4.46
C ASP A 256 -15.83 22.51 3.06
N TYR A 257 -14.85 21.68 2.68
CA TYR A 257 -14.92 20.90 1.45
C TYR A 257 -16.14 19.99 1.42
N PHE A 258 -16.37 19.20 2.48
CA PHE A 258 -17.52 18.30 2.52
C PHE A 258 -18.86 19.06 2.43
N GLN A 259 -18.97 20.24 3.05
CA GLN A 259 -20.17 21.07 2.93
C GLN A 259 -20.42 21.49 1.48
N LYS A 260 -19.37 21.81 0.72
CA LYS A 260 -19.44 22.14 -0.71
C LYS A 260 -19.75 20.94 -1.61
N LEU A 261 -19.54 19.70 -1.14
CA LEU A 261 -19.84 18.48 -1.88
C LEU A 261 -21.28 17.97 -1.69
N GLN A 262 -22.08 18.56 -0.79
CA GLN A 262 -23.39 18.02 -0.41
C GLN A 262 -24.41 17.94 -1.54
N TRP A 263 -24.29 18.79 -2.56
CA TRP A 263 -25.21 18.77 -3.70
C TRP A 263 -25.09 17.49 -4.54
N LEU A 264 -23.89 16.89 -4.57
CA LEU A 264 -23.62 15.66 -5.32
C LEU A 264 -24.44 14.45 -4.83
N LYS A 265 -24.95 14.47 -3.60
CA LYS A 265 -25.80 13.38 -3.06
C LYS A 265 -27.13 13.20 -3.82
N THR A 266 -27.53 14.22 -4.57
CA THR A 266 -28.77 14.28 -5.36
C THR A 266 -28.50 14.47 -6.84
N GLU A 267 -27.23 14.44 -7.24
CA GLU A 267 -26.85 14.54 -8.65
C GLU A 267 -27.32 13.28 -9.39
N ASN A 268 -27.98 13.48 -10.52
CA ASN A 268 -28.49 12.40 -11.38
C ASN A 268 -28.13 12.63 -12.85
N ASP A 269 -27.31 13.64 -13.13
CA ASP A 269 -26.89 13.98 -14.49
C ASP A 269 -25.62 13.18 -14.83
N ASP A 270 -25.62 12.50 -15.97
CA ASP A 270 -24.49 11.71 -16.47
C ASP A 270 -23.75 12.40 -17.63
N LEU A 271 -24.07 13.68 -17.87
CA LEU A 271 -23.47 14.46 -18.96
C LEU A 271 -21.95 14.54 -18.86
N TYR A 272 -21.40 14.59 -17.63
CA TYR A 272 -19.96 14.63 -17.41
C TYR A 272 -19.54 14.13 -16.02
N ASP A 273 -18.83 13.00 -15.99
CA ASP A 273 -18.23 12.41 -14.81
C ASP A 273 -16.71 12.65 -14.78
N PRO A 274 -16.22 13.73 -14.16
CA PRO A 274 -14.80 14.05 -14.15
C PRO A 274 -14.01 13.08 -13.29
N ASP A 275 -12.87 12.61 -13.82
CA ASP A 275 -11.81 12.08 -12.97
C ASP A 275 -10.94 13.21 -12.41
N TYR A 276 -9.97 12.88 -11.55
CA TYR A 276 -9.07 13.91 -11.00
C TYR A 276 -8.12 14.49 -12.07
N ASN A 277 -7.89 13.81 -13.21
CA ASN A 277 -7.12 14.40 -14.32
C ASN A 277 -7.86 15.58 -14.90
N ASP A 278 -9.16 15.39 -15.15
CA ASP A 278 -10.04 16.39 -15.69
C ASP A 278 -10.17 17.58 -14.74
N LEU A 279 -10.40 17.30 -13.45
CA LEU A 279 -10.54 18.34 -12.44
C LEU A 279 -9.27 19.18 -12.31
N ILE A 280 -8.11 18.53 -12.28
CA ILE A 280 -6.80 19.21 -12.24
C ILE A 280 -6.60 20.04 -13.51
N ARG A 281 -6.90 19.49 -14.70
CA ARG A 281 -6.77 20.24 -15.95
C ARG A 281 -7.62 21.51 -15.94
N VAL A 282 -8.87 21.43 -15.51
CA VAL A 282 -9.77 22.59 -15.41
C VAL A 282 -9.23 23.61 -14.41
N ALA A 283 -8.81 23.18 -13.22
CA ALA A 283 -8.28 24.06 -12.19
C ALA A 283 -6.96 24.77 -12.60
N PHE A 284 -6.13 24.12 -13.41
CA PHE A 284 -4.87 24.70 -13.91
C PHE A 284 -5.01 25.48 -15.21
N THR A 285 -6.12 25.33 -15.96
CA THR A 285 -6.42 26.15 -17.15
C THR A 285 -7.20 27.43 -16.83
N SER A 286 -7.71 27.57 -15.60
CA SER A 286 -8.47 28.76 -15.17
C SER A 286 -7.60 29.91 -14.63
N GLN A 287 -6.33 30.02 -15.04
CA GLN A 287 -5.45 31.18 -14.77
C GLN A 287 -5.24 32.04 -16.00
#